data_AF-A0A376RQ27-F1
#
_entry.id   AF-A0A376RQ27-F1
#
_cell.length_a   1.000
_cell.length_b   1.000
_cell.length_c   1.000
_cell.angle_alpha   90.00
_cell.angle_beta   90.00
_cell.angle_gamma   90.00
#
_symmetry.space_group_name_H-M   'P 1'
#
loop_
_entity.id
_entity.type
_entity.pdbx_description
1 polymer ?
#
loop_
_entity_poly.entity_id
_entity_poly.type
_entity_poly.pdbx_seq_one_letter_code
_entity_poly.pdbx_strand_id
1 'polypeptide(L)'
;MFIEAVGINIRAAKNAGVNTRIIVMLTYVLSGLCAAIAGIIVAADIRGADANNAGLWLELDAILAVVIGGGSLMGGRFNLLLSVVGALIIQGMNTGILLSGFPPEMNQVVKAVVVLCVLIVQSQRFISLIKGVRSHDKT
;
A
#
# COMPACT_ATOMS: atom_id res chain seq x y z
N MET A 1 -10.13 -9.93 -10.45
CA MET A 1 -9.79 -11.08 -11.32
C MET A 1 -8.95 -10.71 -12.55
N PHE A 2 -9.42 -9.92 -13.53
CA PHE A 2 -8.61 -9.63 -14.73
C PHE A 2 -7.33 -8.82 -14.43
N ILE A 3 -7.44 -7.79 -13.58
CA ILE A 3 -6.28 -6.99 -13.14
C ILE A 3 -5.27 -7.86 -12.37
N GLU A 4 -5.74 -8.75 -11.50
CA GLU A 4 -4.89 -9.70 -10.75
C GLU A 4 -4.17 -10.67 -11.70
N ALA A 5 -4.88 -11.26 -12.65
CA ALA A 5 -4.29 -12.18 -13.62
C ALA A 5 -3.19 -11.51 -14.47
N VAL A 6 -3.45 -10.27 -14.92
CA VAL A 6 -2.45 -9.46 -15.65
C VAL A 6 -1.27 -9.09 -14.75
N GLY A 7 -1.52 -8.78 -13.47
CA GLY A 7 -0.50 -8.41 -12.49
C GLY A 7 0.41 -9.57 -12.09
N ILE A 8 -0.09 -10.82 -12.05
CA ILE A 8 0.75 -12.01 -11.79
C ILE A 8 1.62 -12.34 -12.99
N ASN A 9 1.02 -12.47 -14.18
CA ASN A 9 1.74 -12.84 -15.39
C ASN A 9 1.03 -12.35 -16.65
N ILE A 10 1.56 -11.26 -17.22
CA ILE A 10 1.01 -10.63 -18.43
C ILE A 10 1.04 -11.55 -19.66
N ARG A 11 2.02 -12.46 -19.77
CA ARG A 11 2.14 -13.39 -20.91
C ARG A 11 1.08 -14.48 -20.81
N ALA A 12 0.89 -15.03 -19.62
CA ALA A 12 -0.15 -16.03 -19.36
C ALA A 12 -1.55 -15.43 -19.55
N ALA A 13 -1.79 -14.22 -19.05
CA ALA A 13 -3.07 -13.52 -19.24
C ALA A 13 -3.37 -13.27 -20.73
N LYS A 14 -2.36 -12.86 -21.52
CA LYS A 14 -2.52 -12.69 -22.97
C LYS A 14 -2.85 -14.00 -23.68
N ASN A 15 -2.18 -15.10 -23.30
CA ASN A 15 -2.45 -16.43 -23.86
C ASN A 15 -3.84 -16.97 -23.47
N ALA A 16 -4.41 -16.50 -22.35
CA ALA A 16 -5.77 -16.79 -21.92
C ALA A 16 -6.84 -15.90 -22.60
N GLY A 17 -6.48 -15.14 -23.64
CA GLY A 17 -7.41 -14.30 -24.40
C GLY A 17 -7.74 -12.94 -23.75
N VAL A 18 -7.07 -12.58 -22.66
CA VAL A 18 -7.28 -11.29 -21.98
C VAL A 18 -6.55 -10.19 -22.74
N ASN A 19 -7.23 -9.08 -23.05
CA ASN A 19 -6.60 -7.91 -23.66
C ASN A 19 -5.78 -7.12 -22.63
N THR A 20 -4.56 -7.59 -22.40
CA THR A 20 -3.65 -7.04 -21.38
C THR A 20 -3.30 -5.57 -21.61
N ARG A 21 -3.17 -5.14 -22.87
CA ARG A 21 -2.85 -3.73 -23.21
C ARG A 21 -3.94 -2.77 -22.71
N ILE A 22 -5.21 -3.10 -22.94
CA ILE A 22 -6.33 -2.26 -22.50
C ILE A 22 -6.40 -2.20 -20.98
N ILE A 23 -6.22 -3.33 -20.30
CA ILE A 23 -6.28 -3.39 -18.82
C ILE A 23 -5.19 -2.53 -18.20
N VAL A 24 -3.95 -2.62 -18.69
CA VAL A 24 -2.84 -1.81 -18.19
C VAL A 24 -3.10 -0.32 -18.44
N MET A 25 -3.52 0.07 -19.66
CA MET A 25 -3.86 1.47 -19.94
C MET A 25 -4.98 1.99 -19.05
N LEU A 26 -6.09 1.25 -18.91
CA LEU A 26 -7.20 1.65 -18.03
C LEU A 26 -6.75 1.81 -16.58
N THR A 27 -5.88 0.95 -16.09
CA THR A 27 -5.37 1.02 -14.71
C THR A 27 -4.57 2.31 -14.50
N TYR A 28 -3.69 2.67 -15.43
CA TYR A 28 -2.94 3.93 -15.35
C TYR A 28 -3.86 5.16 -15.47
N VAL A 29 -4.84 5.14 -16.38
CA VAL A 29 -5.79 6.25 -16.54
C VAL A 29 -6.63 6.44 -15.27
N LEU A 30 -7.15 5.35 -14.68
CA LEU A 30 -7.90 5.41 -13.43
C LEU A 30 -7.01 5.90 -12.27
N SER A 31 -5.77 5.44 -12.18
CA SER A 31 -4.82 5.93 -11.17
C SER A 31 -4.55 7.43 -11.31
N GLY A 32 -4.36 7.91 -12.54
CA GLY A 32 -4.16 9.34 -12.81
C GLY A 32 -5.38 10.18 -12.47
N LEU A 33 -6.59 9.68 -12.77
CA LEU A 33 -7.84 10.33 -12.39
C LEU A 33 -7.97 10.44 -10.87
N CYS A 34 -7.72 9.35 -10.15
CA CYS A 34 -7.75 9.34 -8.68
C CYS A 34 -6.71 10.29 -8.09
N ALA A 35 -5.49 10.31 -8.63
CA ALA A 35 -4.43 11.22 -8.19
C ALA A 35 -4.81 12.70 -8.44
N ALA A 36 -5.46 13.01 -9.58
CA ALA A 36 -5.93 14.36 -9.86
C ALA A 36 -7.02 14.81 -8.86
N ILE A 37 -7.98 13.93 -8.56
CA ILE A 37 -9.03 14.22 -7.56
C ILE A 37 -8.41 14.43 -6.18
N ALA A 38 -7.51 13.54 -5.75
CA ALA A 38 -6.82 13.66 -4.47
C ALA A 38 -5.99 14.96 -4.39
N GLY A 39 -5.28 15.32 -5.46
CA GLY A 39 -4.51 16.56 -5.54
C GLY A 39 -5.37 17.81 -5.42
N ILE A 40 -6.56 17.83 -6.04
CA ILE A 40 -7.53 18.94 -5.89
C ILE A 40 -8.00 19.06 -4.44
N ILE A 41 -8.29 17.94 -3.77
CA ILE A 41 -8.73 17.92 -2.37
C ILE A 41 -7.63 18.48 -1.45
N VAL A 42 -6.39 18.01 -1.63
CA VAL A 42 -5.24 18.49 -0.84
C VAL A 42 -4.98 19.98 -1.08
N ALA A 43 -5.04 20.43 -2.34
CA ALA A 43 -4.85 21.85 -2.69
C ALA A 43 -5.93 22.75 -2.07
N ALA A 44 -7.17 22.26 -1.98
CA ALA A 44 -8.26 22.99 -1.33
C ALA A 44 -8.04 23.14 0.19
N ASP A 45 -7.46 22.12 0.84
CA ASP A 45 -7.18 22.11 2.28
C ASP A 45 -6.09 23.12 2.67
N ILE A 46 -4.97 23.14 1.94
CA ILE A 46 -3.84 24.03 2.23
C ILE A 46 -4.08 25.50 1.82
N ARG A 47 -5.16 25.79 1.07
CA ARG A 47 -5.56 27.14 0.59
C ARG A 47 -4.40 27.93 -0.07
N GLY A 48 -3.45 27.23 -0.68
CA GLY A 48 -2.22 27.80 -1.23
C GLY A 48 -1.43 26.78 -2.05
N ALA A 49 -0.28 27.18 -2.60
CA ALA A 49 0.61 26.30 -3.33
C ALA A 49 1.86 26.01 -2.49
N ASP A 50 1.86 24.91 -1.77
CA ASP A 50 3.05 24.40 -1.06
C ASP A 50 3.52 23.11 -1.73
N ALA A 51 4.41 23.25 -2.71
CA ALA A 51 4.90 22.11 -3.48
C ALA A 51 5.84 21.18 -2.67
N ASN A 52 6.35 21.62 -1.52
CA ASN A 52 7.26 20.82 -0.69
C ASN A 52 6.49 19.92 0.27
N ASN A 53 5.38 20.41 0.82
CA ASN A 53 4.57 19.65 1.77
C ASN A 53 3.35 18.98 1.14
N ALA A 54 2.79 19.52 0.05
CA ALA A 54 1.63 18.92 -0.61
C ALA A 54 2.02 17.59 -1.26
N GLY A 55 1.44 16.50 -0.77
CA GLY A 55 1.75 15.14 -1.25
C GLY A 55 2.91 14.47 -0.55
N LEU A 56 3.61 15.15 0.36
CA LEU A 56 4.71 14.56 1.11
C LEU A 56 4.19 13.38 1.94
N TRP A 57 4.84 12.23 1.81
CA TRP A 57 4.49 10.96 2.47
C TRP A 57 3.16 10.32 2.05
N LEU A 58 2.33 10.93 1.20
CA LEU A 58 1.07 10.33 0.76
C LEU A 58 1.27 9.00 0.01
N GLU A 59 2.33 8.90 -0.78
CA GLU A 59 2.69 7.64 -1.45
C GLU A 59 3.03 6.53 -0.45
N LEU A 60 3.77 6.87 0.61
CA LEU A 60 4.11 5.94 1.68
C LEU A 60 2.84 5.49 2.42
N ASP A 61 1.94 6.43 2.70
CA ASP A 61 0.68 6.16 3.38
C ASP A 61 -0.25 5.28 2.53
N ALA A 62 -0.27 5.49 1.21
CA ALA A 62 -1.01 4.65 0.27
C ALA A 62 -0.47 3.21 0.26
N ILE A 63 0.86 3.02 0.22
CA ILE A 63 1.48 1.69 0.31
C ILE A 63 1.14 1.03 1.64
N LEU A 64 1.29 1.75 2.76
CA LEU A 64 0.99 1.27 4.10
C LEU A 64 -0.47 0.85 4.25
N ALA A 65 -1.40 1.66 3.78
CA ALA A 65 -2.83 1.37 3.79
C ALA A 65 -3.15 0.06 3.07
N VAL A 66 -2.65 -0.13 1.84
CA VAL A 66 -2.91 -1.34 1.05
C VAL A 66 -2.29 -2.57 1.70
N VAL A 67 -1.10 -2.43 2.27
CA VAL A 67 -0.36 -3.51 2.90
C VAL A 67 -0.97 -3.95 4.24
N ILE A 68 -1.41 -3.00 5.07
CA ILE A 68 -2.18 -3.28 6.30
C ILE A 68 -3.52 -3.91 5.94
N GLY A 69 -4.14 -3.48 4.83
CA GLY A 69 -5.31 -4.12 4.23
C GLY A 69 -5.06 -5.53 3.68
N GLY A 70 -3.86 -6.10 3.82
CA GLY A 70 -3.57 -7.46 3.38
C GLY A 70 -3.18 -7.58 1.91
N GLY A 71 -2.83 -6.47 1.25
CA GLY A 71 -2.20 -6.47 -0.06
C GLY A 71 -0.76 -7.01 -0.01
N SER A 72 -0.42 -7.90 -0.95
CA SER A 72 0.94 -8.42 -1.10
C SER A 72 1.86 -7.38 -1.75
N LEU A 73 3.01 -7.12 -1.12
CA LEU A 73 4.08 -6.29 -1.71
C LEU A 73 4.73 -6.96 -2.93
N MET A 74 4.72 -8.29 -2.99
CA MET A 74 5.23 -9.06 -4.13
C MET A 74 4.23 -9.16 -5.29
N GLY A 75 3.04 -8.56 -5.13
CA GLY A 75 1.97 -8.59 -6.11
C GLY A 75 1.16 -9.88 -6.11
N GLY A 76 0.15 -9.90 -6.98
CA GLY A 76 -0.62 -11.08 -7.36
C GLY A 76 -2.03 -11.18 -6.79
N ARG A 77 -2.22 -10.93 -5.49
CA ARG A 77 -3.56 -10.91 -4.86
C ARG A 77 -3.69 -9.69 -3.98
N PHE A 78 -4.81 -9.00 -4.10
CA PHE A 78 -5.14 -7.82 -3.30
C PHE A 78 -6.65 -7.74 -3.09
N ASN A 79 -7.08 -7.09 -2.01
CA ASN A 79 -8.49 -6.86 -1.76
C ASN A 79 -8.76 -5.36 -1.60
N LEU A 80 -9.49 -4.80 -2.56
CA LEU A 80 -9.83 -3.37 -2.59
C LEU A 80 -10.56 -2.92 -1.33
N LEU A 81 -11.48 -3.73 -0.79
CA LEU A 81 -12.24 -3.36 0.41
C LEU A 81 -11.34 -3.27 1.63
N LEU A 82 -10.45 -4.25 1.83
CA LEU A 82 -9.54 -4.19 2.98
C LEU A 82 -8.49 -3.08 2.82
N SER A 83 -8.08 -2.73 1.59
CA SER A 83 -7.22 -1.56 1.36
C SER A 83 -7.89 -0.25 1.79
N VAL A 84 -9.20 -0.10 1.57
CA VAL A 84 -9.95 1.07 2.07
C VAL A 84 -9.99 1.09 3.60
N VAL A 85 -10.19 -0.07 4.24
CA VAL A 85 -10.10 -0.18 5.71
C VAL A 85 -8.70 0.19 6.20
N GLY A 86 -7.65 -0.26 5.51
CA GLY A 86 -6.27 0.12 5.80
C GLY A 86 -6.03 1.62 5.67
N ALA A 87 -6.62 2.28 4.67
CA ALA A 87 -6.54 3.74 4.52
C ALA A 87 -7.22 4.47 5.69
N LEU A 88 -8.37 3.98 6.17
CA LEU A 88 -9.03 4.51 7.36
C LEU A 88 -8.18 4.31 8.63
N ILE A 89 -7.48 3.18 8.76
CA ILE A 89 -6.56 2.95 9.89
C ILE A 89 -5.40 3.95 9.87
N ILE A 90 -4.76 4.15 8.72
CA ILE A 90 -3.65 5.11 8.59
C ILE A 90 -4.11 6.54 8.86
N GLN A 91 -5.27 6.93 8.32
CA GLN A 91 -5.84 8.24 8.58
C GLN A 91 -6.20 8.42 10.06
N GLY A 92 -6.84 7.42 10.67
CA GLY A 92 -7.19 7.42 12.08
C GLY A 92 -5.97 7.48 13.00
N MET A 93 -4.87 6.82 12.63
CA MET A 93 -3.59 6.91 13.33
C MET A 93 -3.01 8.32 13.26
N ASN A 94 -3.01 8.94 12.06
CA ASN A 94 -2.52 10.31 11.87
C ASN A 94 -3.32 11.30 12.73
N THR A 95 -4.65 11.26 12.63
CA THR A 95 -5.54 12.10 13.43
C THR A 95 -5.44 11.79 14.93
N GLY A 96 -5.30 10.53 15.32
CA GLY A 96 -5.18 10.10 16.72
C GLY A 96 -3.92 10.62 17.41
N ILE A 97 -2.77 10.58 16.72
CA ILE A 97 -1.50 11.11 17.24
C ILE A 97 -1.56 12.63 17.36
N LEU A 98 -2.13 13.32 16.37
CA LEU A 98 -2.38 14.76 16.41
C LEU A 98 -3.27 15.16 17.61
N LEU A 99 -4.38 14.45 17.82
CA LEU A 99 -5.31 14.72 18.93
C LEU A 99 -4.73 14.38 20.30
N SER A 100 -3.80 13.43 20.37
CA SER A 100 -3.12 13.05 21.61
C SER A 100 -2.08 14.08 22.06
N GLY A 101 -1.83 15.13 21.26
CA GLY A 101 -0.86 16.18 21.57
C GLY A 101 0.60 15.78 21.38
N PHE A 102 0.87 14.64 20.75
CA PHE A 102 2.22 14.24 20.38
C PHE A 102 2.71 15.01 19.16
N PRO A 103 4.03 15.23 19.04
CA PRO A 103 4.57 15.90 17.86
C PRO A 103 4.38 15.02 16.61
N PRO A 104 4.14 15.64 15.43
CA PRO A 104 3.83 14.93 14.19
C PRO A 104 4.99 14.07 13.68
N GLU A 105 6.23 14.30 14.12
CA GLU A 105 7.37 13.43 13.81
C GLU A 105 7.13 11.98 14.29
N MET A 106 6.34 11.79 15.35
CA MET A 106 6.00 10.45 15.85
C MET A 106 5.22 9.62 14.83
N ASN A 107 4.45 10.24 13.93
CA ASN A 107 3.82 9.52 12.82
C ASN A 107 4.86 8.82 11.95
N GLN A 108 5.98 9.49 11.65
CA GLN A 108 7.02 8.91 10.80
C GLN A 108 7.72 7.74 11.49
N VAL A 109 7.96 7.84 12.80
CA VAL A 109 8.54 6.74 13.60
C VAL A 109 7.61 5.54 13.61
N VAL A 110 6.32 5.74 13.90
CA VAL A 110 5.33 4.64 13.92
C VAL A 110 5.21 4.01 12.54
N LYS A 111 5.10 4.82 11.47
CA LYS A 111 5.07 4.33 10.09
C LYS A 111 6.31 3.50 9.75
N ALA A 112 7.52 3.94 10.15
CA ALA A 112 8.76 3.19 9.92
C ALA A 112 8.76 1.82 10.63
N VAL A 113 8.30 1.77 11.88
CA VAL A 113 8.14 0.50 12.62
C VAL A 113 7.14 -0.41 11.92
N VAL A 114 5.99 0.12 11.50
CA VAL A 114 4.97 -0.66 10.78
C VAL A 114 5.52 -1.22 9.47
N VAL A 115 6.19 -0.39 8.65
CA VAL A 115 6.83 -0.86 7.42
C VAL A 115 7.81 -2.00 7.72
N LEU A 116 8.68 -1.82 8.71
CA LEU A 116 9.69 -2.82 9.07
C LEU A 116 9.06 -4.15 9.50
N CYS A 117 8.07 -4.09 10.40
CA CYS A 117 7.32 -5.28 10.84
C CYS A 117 6.69 -6.00 9.65
N VAL A 118 6.04 -5.26 8.75
CA VAL A 118 5.37 -5.88 7.61
C VAL A 118 6.38 -6.48 6.61
N LEU A 119 7.50 -5.80 6.34
CA LEU A 119 8.54 -6.35 5.46
C LEU A 119 9.14 -7.65 6.02
N ILE A 120 9.37 -7.71 7.33
CA ILE A 120 9.87 -8.91 8.00
C ILE A 120 8.85 -10.05 7.89
N VAL A 121 7.57 -9.77 8.17
CA VAL A 121 6.50 -10.78 8.11
C VAL A 121 6.28 -11.29 6.69
N GLN A 122 6.31 -10.41 5.68
CA GLN A 122 6.12 -10.80 4.27
C GLN A 122 7.36 -11.42 3.63
N SER A 123 8.54 -11.32 4.25
CA SER A 123 9.78 -11.87 3.71
C SER A 123 9.76 -13.40 3.70
N GLN A 124 9.82 -13.98 2.49
CA GLN A 124 9.91 -15.44 2.29
C GLN A 124 11.12 -16.06 3.00
N ARG A 125 12.23 -15.30 3.11
CA ARG A 125 13.44 -15.75 3.83
C ARG A 125 13.21 -15.84 5.34
N PHE A 126 12.49 -14.89 5.91
CA PHE A 126 12.15 -14.88 7.32
C PHE A 126 11.19 -16.03 7.68
N ILE A 127 10.17 -16.24 6.85
CA ILE A 127 9.24 -17.37 7.00
C ILE A 127 9.99 -18.72 6.89
N SER A 128 10.95 -18.82 5.97
CA SER A 128 11.78 -20.02 5.78
C SER A 128 12.73 -20.27 6.97
N LEU A 129 13.34 -19.21 7.52
CA LEU A 129 14.18 -19.29 8.73
C LEU A 129 13.37 -19.78 9.94
N ILE A 130 12.17 -19.25 10.16
CA ILE A 130 11.29 -19.70 11.25
C ILE A 130 10.88 -21.16 11.07
N LYS A 131 10.56 -21.60 9.84
CA LYS A 131 10.24 -23.01 9.57
C LYS A 131 11.45 -23.92 9.75
N GLY A 132 12.66 -23.48 9.39
CA GLY A 132 13.90 -24.22 9.59
C GLY A 132 14.25 -24.41 11.07
N VAL A 133 14.10 -23.36 11.89
CA VAL A 133 14.34 -23.43 13.35
C VAL A 133 13.36 -24.39 14.04
N ARG A 134 12.08 -24.41 13.62
CA ARG A 134 11.08 -25.31 14.20
C ARG A 134 11.30 -26.79 13.87
N SER A 135 12.15 -27.11 12.89
CA SER A 135 12.49 -28.49 12.55
C SER A 135 13.66 -29.05 13.37
N HIS A 136 14.44 -28.19 14.04
CA HIS A 136 15.62 -28.61 14.83
C HIS A 136 15.27 -28.93 16.29
N ASP A 137 14.02 -28.67 16.71
CA ASP A 137 13.52 -28.86 18.09
C ASP A 137 12.67 -30.15 18.22
N LYS A 138 12.86 -31.12 17.32
CA LYS A 138 12.08 -32.38 17.28
C LYS A 138 12.94 -33.65 17.27
N THR A 139 14.22 -33.57 17.63
CA THR A 139 15.13 -34.71 17.79
C THR A 139 15.86 -34.58 19.11
#